data_AF-A0A4W5NW71-F1
#
_entry.id   AF-A0A4W5NW71-F1
#
_cell.length_a   1.000
_cell.length_b   1.000
_cell.length_c   1.000
_cell.angle_alpha   90.00
_cell.angle_beta   90.00
_cell.angle_gamma   90.00
#
_symmetry.space_group_name_H-M   'P 1'
#
loop_
_entity.id
_entity.type
_entity.pdbx_description
1 polymer ?
#
loop_
_entity_poly.entity_id
_entity_poly.type
_entity_poly.pdbx_seq_one_letter_code
_entity_poly.pdbx_strand_id
1 'polypeptide(L)'
;MSTFILAVETEKAQALLQTFSSASLLASTALGAFCVLADHVVQLTLLQQHLWLRAVLDNTVHGLIGLWSWAIVIGLRKKSDFYEVMLAGILACVIDLDHFYMAGSLSLKAATSLPHRPPLHCSSLIPVLCFSLRLVLWLGRLKDSWCSLPWLLFISLATHHIRDGVRHGLWVCPFGNTTPISYWLYVSITATLPHLCSVLMYLTGTRDVISTKHGIAIDI
;
A
#
# COMPACT_ATOMS: atom_id res chain seq x y z
N MET A 1 -16.21 6.46 36.24
CA MET A 1 -16.69 5.72 35.04
C MET A 1 -16.98 6.66 33.87
N SER A 2 -17.77 7.73 34.06
CA SER A 2 -18.05 8.73 33.00
C SER A 2 -16.79 9.43 32.44
N THR A 3 -15.88 9.89 33.30
CA THR A 3 -14.61 10.56 32.90
C THR A 3 -13.65 9.66 32.12
N PHE A 4 -13.57 8.37 32.45
CA PHE A 4 -12.73 7.42 31.72
C PHE A 4 -13.29 7.13 30.32
N ILE A 5 -14.62 6.99 30.20
CA ILE A 5 -15.29 6.81 28.90
C ILE A 5 -15.08 8.04 28.01
N LEU A 6 -15.19 9.24 28.58
CA LEU A 6 -15.01 10.51 27.88
C LEU A 6 -13.55 10.72 27.45
N ALA A 7 -12.58 10.32 28.27
CA ALA A 7 -11.15 10.35 27.92
C ALA A 7 -10.83 9.37 26.77
N VAL A 8 -11.37 8.16 26.82
CA VAL A 8 -11.23 7.20 25.72
C VAL A 8 -11.84 7.79 24.45
N GLU A 9 -13.08 8.27 24.47
CA GLU A 9 -13.77 8.86 23.31
C GLU A 9 -13.05 10.09 22.70
N THR A 10 -12.41 10.91 23.53
CA THR A 10 -11.62 12.05 23.05
C THR A 10 -10.33 11.62 22.37
N GLU A 11 -9.61 10.62 22.89
CA GLU A 11 -8.48 9.99 22.19
C GLU A 11 -8.92 9.37 20.86
N LYS A 12 -10.09 8.70 20.83
CA LYS A 12 -10.68 8.14 19.61
C LYS A 12 -10.91 9.21 18.56
N ALA A 13 -11.52 10.32 18.95
CA ALA A 13 -11.80 11.44 18.07
C ALA A 13 -10.51 12.09 17.56
N GLN A 14 -9.50 12.26 18.42
CA GLN A 14 -8.22 12.86 18.06
C GLN A 14 -7.40 12.00 17.09
N ALA A 15 -7.40 10.67 17.25
CA ALA A 15 -6.75 9.75 16.32
C ALA A 15 -7.42 9.76 14.92
N LEU A 16 -8.76 9.83 14.88
CA LEU A 16 -9.51 9.99 13.64
C LEU A 16 -9.22 11.36 12.99
N LEU A 17 -9.20 12.45 13.76
CA LEU A 17 -8.85 13.78 13.27
C LEU A 17 -7.43 13.83 12.69
N GLN A 18 -6.46 13.14 13.29
CA GLN A 18 -5.10 13.05 12.74
C GLN A 18 -5.07 12.33 11.39
N THR A 19 -5.90 11.29 11.22
CA THR A 19 -6.05 10.56 9.95
C THR A 19 -6.54 11.47 8.82
N PHE A 20 -7.43 12.39 9.14
CA PHE A 20 -8.04 13.35 8.22
C PHE A 20 -7.52 14.78 8.40
N SER A 21 -6.30 14.93 8.91
CA SER A 21 -5.66 16.25 9.03
C SER A 21 -5.51 16.91 7.66
N SER A 22 -5.47 18.24 7.61
CA SER A 22 -5.28 18.99 6.36
C SER A 22 -4.01 18.57 5.61
N ALA A 23 -2.93 18.25 6.34
CA ALA A 23 -1.69 17.73 5.76
C ALA A 23 -1.87 16.35 5.13
N SER A 24 -2.61 15.45 5.80
CA SER A 24 -2.92 14.11 5.30
C SER A 24 -3.79 14.17 4.03
N LEU A 25 -4.82 15.03 4.04
CA LEU A 25 -5.69 15.26 2.88
C LEU A 25 -4.96 15.90 1.70
N LEU A 26 -4.06 16.86 1.97
CA LEU A 26 -3.20 17.45 0.96
C LEU A 26 -2.26 16.39 0.36
N ALA A 27 -1.64 15.56 1.20
CA ALA A 27 -0.76 14.48 0.76
C ALA A 27 -1.51 13.44 -0.10
N SER A 28 -2.75 13.08 0.27
CA SER A 28 -3.62 12.20 -0.51
C SER A 28 -4.02 12.81 -1.86
N THR A 29 -4.36 14.10 -1.87
CA THR A 29 -4.67 14.83 -3.12
C THR A 29 -3.44 14.89 -4.03
N ALA A 30 -2.25 15.16 -3.46
CA ALA A 30 -0.99 15.16 -4.18
C ALA A 30 -0.62 13.76 -4.71
N LEU A 31 -0.91 12.69 -3.96
CA LEU A 31 -0.73 11.31 -4.42
C LEU A 31 -1.63 11.01 -5.64
N GLY A 32 -2.89 11.44 -5.61
CA GLY A 32 -3.78 11.32 -6.76
C GLY A 32 -3.30 12.10 -7.98
N ALA A 33 -2.83 13.34 -7.79
CA ALA A 33 -2.23 14.15 -8.86
C ALA A 33 -0.93 13.51 -9.41
N PHE A 34 -0.10 12.94 -8.52
CA PHE A 34 1.10 12.21 -8.90
C PHE A 34 0.76 11.00 -9.78
N CYS A 35 -0.25 10.21 -9.41
CA CYS A 35 -0.73 9.09 -10.22
C CYS A 35 -1.04 9.53 -11.66
N VAL A 36 -1.80 10.62 -11.82
CA VAL A 36 -2.15 11.17 -13.13
C VAL A 36 -0.93 11.61 -13.92
N LEU A 37 -0.02 12.37 -13.28
CA LEU A 37 1.19 12.86 -13.93
C LEU A 37 2.12 11.70 -14.34
N ALA A 38 2.35 10.76 -13.43
CA ALA A 38 3.26 9.63 -13.63
C ALA A 38 2.76 8.72 -14.77
N ASP A 39 1.47 8.43 -14.82
CA ASP A 39 0.89 7.61 -15.89
C ASP A 39 0.98 8.32 -17.26
N HIS A 40 0.76 9.63 -17.31
CA HIS A 40 1.00 10.41 -18.53
C HIS A 40 2.47 10.38 -18.97
N VAL A 41 3.41 10.49 -18.03
CA VAL A 41 4.84 10.37 -18.32
C VAL A 41 5.14 8.99 -18.88
N VAL A 42 4.73 7.90 -18.23
CA VAL A 42 4.96 6.51 -18.68
C VAL A 42 4.38 6.26 -20.07
N GLN A 43 3.30 6.93 -20.45
CA GLN A 43 2.67 6.82 -21.77
C GLN A 43 3.35 7.64 -22.88
N LEU A 44 4.34 8.48 -22.57
CA LEU A 44 5.06 9.24 -23.59
C LEU A 44 5.69 8.30 -24.63
N THR A 45 5.51 8.64 -25.91
CA THR A 45 5.98 7.82 -27.05
C THR A 45 7.47 7.52 -26.99
N LEU A 46 8.29 8.49 -26.57
CA LEU A 46 9.73 8.31 -26.36
C LEU A 46 10.04 7.18 -25.37
N LEU A 47 9.26 7.07 -24.29
CA LEU A 47 9.46 6.02 -23.28
C LEU A 47 8.92 4.67 -23.75
N GLN A 48 7.79 4.68 -24.48
CA GLN A 48 7.19 3.47 -25.02
C GLN A 48 8.09 2.74 -26.04
N GLN A 49 8.99 3.46 -26.72
CA GLN A 49 9.97 2.87 -27.63
C GLN A 49 11.12 2.14 -26.90
N HIS A 50 11.36 2.45 -25.63
CA HIS A 50 12.46 1.87 -24.84
C HIS A 50 11.93 0.93 -23.74
N LEU A 51 11.91 -0.38 -24.02
CA LEU A 51 11.33 -1.40 -23.13
C LEU A 51 11.86 -1.33 -21.69
N TRP A 52 13.17 -1.20 -21.51
CA TRP A 52 13.81 -1.08 -20.20
C TRP A 52 13.38 0.17 -19.45
N LEU A 53 13.42 1.32 -20.12
CA LEU A 53 13.04 2.59 -19.50
C LEU A 53 11.58 2.57 -19.08
N ARG A 54 10.69 2.05 -19.93
CA ARG A 54 9.27 1.85 -19.61
C ARG A 54 9.10 0.96 -18.38
N ALA A 55 9.72 -0.22 -18.35
CA ALA A 55 9.56 -1.16 -17.25
C ALA A 55 10.12 -0.62 -15.92
N VAL A 56 11.29 0.02 -15.95
CA VAL A 56 11.88 0.63 -14.75
C VAL A 56 11.01 1.77 -14.23
N LEU A 57 10.50 2.63 -15.11
CA LEU A 57 9.62 3.72 -14.69
C LEU A 57 8.28 3.21 -14.16
N ASP A 58 7.66 2.23 -14.82
CA ASP A 58 6.40 1.62 -14.36
C ASP A 58 6.55 1.04 -12.95
N ASN A 59 7.60 0.25 -12.72
CA ASN A 59 7.90 -0.33 -11.40
C ASN A 59 8.26 0.76 -10.36
N THR A 60 8.99 1.81 -10.77
CA THR A 60 9.29 2.95 -9.89
C THR A 60 8.02 3.67 -9.44
N VAL A 61 7.03 3.82 -10.32
CA VAL A 61 5.73 4.41 -9.98
C VAL A 61 5.00 3.54 -8.96
N HIS A 62 4.99 2.21 -9.12
CA HIS A 62 4.44 1.29 -8.11
C HIS A 62 5.10 1.48 -6.74
N GLY A 63 6.44 1.53 -6.71
CA GLY A 63 7.21 1.78 -5.49
C GLY A 63 6.88 3.10 -4.82
N LEU A 64 6.84 4.20 -5.59
CA LEU A 64 6.54 5.53 -5.06
C LEU A 64 5.11 5.62 -4.52
N ILE A 65 4.13 4.99 -5.19
CA ILE A 65 2.75 4.94 -4.70
C ILE A 65 2.67 4.17 -3.37
N GLY A 66 3.30 2.99 -3.28
CA GLY A 66 3.28 2.19 -2.04
C GLY A 66 3.95 2.92 -0.86
N LEU A 67 5.12 3.52 -1.12
CA LEU A 67 5.87 4.34 -0.18
C LEU A 67 5.02 5.52 0.33
N TRP A 68 4.48 6.33 -0.58
CA TRP A 68 3.73 7.53 -0.23
C TRP A 68 2.42 7.17 0.49
N SER A 69 1.75 6.12 0.03
CA SER A 69 0.55 5.59 0.69
C SER A 69 0.83 5.21 2.15
N TRP A 70 1.93 4.49 2.41
CA TRP A 70 2.30 4.13 3.77
C TRP A 70 2.66 5.35 4.63
N ALA A 71 3.35 6.34 4.06
CA ALA A 71 3.66 7.59 4.74
C ALA A 71 2.39 8.33 5.22
N ILE A 72 1.32 8.32 4.40
CA ILE A 72 0.01 8.87 4.78
C ILE A 72 -0.63 8.04 5.90
N VAL A 73 -0.57 6.70 5.84
CA VAL A 73 -1.17 5.80 6.84
C VAL A 73 -0.60 6.06 8.23
N ILE A 74 0.73 6.12 8.36
CA ILE A 74 1.39 6.24 9.66
C ILE A 74 1.55 7.69 10.13
N GLY A 75 1.61 8.64 9.19
CA GLY A 75 1.89 10.05 9.48
C GLY A 75 3.27 10.23 10.09
N LEU A 76 4.29 10.47 9.24
CA LEU A 76 5.71 10.52 9.62
C LEU A 76 5.98 11.41 10.85
N ARG A 77 6.62 10.85 11.88
CA ARG A 77 7.00 11.57 13.11
C ARG A 77 8.45 11.34 13.53
N LYS A 78 9.01 10.16 13.24
CA LYS A 78 10.33 9.73 13.73
C LYS A 78 11.16 9.14 12.59
N LYS A 79 12.48 9.09 12.79
CA LYS A 79 13.42 8.54 11.80
C LYS A 79 13.14 7.09 11.43
N SER A 80 12.66 6.27 12.37
CA SER A 80 12.36 4.87 12.08
C SER A 80 11.21 4.69 11.09
N ASP A 81 10.29 5.66 11.00
CA ASP A 81 9.17 5.65 10.05
C ASP A 81 9.68 5.64 8.61
N PHE A 82 10.84 6.27 8.37
CA PHE A 82 11.47 6.27 7.05
C PHE A 82 11.75 4.85 6.56
N TYR A 83 12.22 3.96 7.44
CA TYR A 83 12.51 2.57 7.05
C TYR A 83 11.22 1.80 6.71
N GLU A 84 10.13 2.01 7.45
CA GLU A 84 8.84 1.39 7.14
C GLU A 84 8.30 1.88 5.79
N VAL A 85 8.44 3.17 5.51
CA VAL A 85 8.02 3.82 4.26
C VAL A 85 8.85 3.33 3.07
N MET A 86 10.17 3.22 3.22
CA MET A 86 11.03 2.60 2.21
C MET A 86 10.65 1.14 1.98
N LEU A 87 10.40 0.38 3.05
CA LEU A 87 9.99 -1.02 2.95
C LEU A 87 8.68 -1.17 2.17
N ALA A 88 7.71 -0.29 2.39
CA ALA A 88 6.45 -0.31 1.64
C ALA A 88 6.67 -0.12 0.13
N GLY A 89 7.53 0.84 -0.25
CA GLY A 89 7.90 1.03 -1.64
C GLY A 89 8.63 -0.17 -2.25
N ILE A 90 9.60 -0.73 -1.50
CA ILE A 90 10.34 -1.93 -1.95
C ILE A 90 9.39 -3.11 -2.15
N LEU A 91 8.48 -3.36 -1.21
CA LEU A 91 7.50 -4.46 -1.33
C LEU A 91 6.59 -4.26 -2.54
N ALA A 92 6.16 -3.03 -2.82
CA ALA A 92 5.38 -2.73 -4.03
C ALA A 92 6.18 -3.00 -5.31
N CYS A 93 7.50 -2.77 -5.31
CA CYS A 93 8.36 -3.06 -6.47
C CYS A 93 8.69 -4.55 -6.65
N VAL A 94 8.81 -5.30 -5.54
CA VAL A 94 9.20 -6.71 -5.57
C VAL A 94 8.15 -7.59 -6.23
N ILE A 95 6.88 -7.14 -6.26
CA ILE A 95 5.78 -7.86 -6.93
C ILE A 95 6.13 -8.11 -8.40
N ASP A 96 6.65 -7.12 -9.12
CA ASP A 96 7.02 -7.24 -10.53
C ASP A 96 8.15 -8.23 -10.81
N LEU A 97 8.92 -8.63 -9.80
CA LEU A 97 9.97 -9.64 -9.97
C LEU A 97 9.41 -11.03 -10.27
N ASP A 98 8.12 -11.28 -9.99
CA ASP A 98 7.46 -12.53 -10.33
C ASP A 98 7.35 -12.76 -11.85
N HIS A 99 7.39 -11.70 -12.67
CA HIS A 99 7.46 -11.79 -14.11
C HIS A 99 8.77 -12.45 -14.56
N PHE A 100 9.90 -12.09 -13.96
CA PHE A 100 11.19 -12.71 -14.25
C PHE A 100 11.25 -14.15 -13.74
N TYR A 101 10.69 -14.41 -12.56
CA TYR A 101 10.55 -15.77 -12.03
C TYR A 101 9.72 -16.65 -12.97
N MET A 102 8.55 -16.19 -13.40
CA MET A 102 7.66 -16.92 -14.32
C MET A 102 8.28 -17.07 -15.72
N ALA A 103 9.08 -16.10 -16.18
CA ALA A 103 9.81 -16.19 -17.43
C ALA A 103 10.99 -17.16 -17.37
N GLY A 104 11.39 -17.60 -16.18
CA GLY A 104 12.60 -18.43 -15.97
C GLY A 104 13.89 -17.75 -16.46
N SER A 105 13.91 -16.42 -16.58
CA SER A 105 15.05 -15.67 -17.11
C SER A 105 15.03 -14.20 -16.68
N LEU A 106 16.19 -13.54 -16.73
CA LEU A 106 16.32 -12.09 -16.52
C LEU A 106 16.05 -11.27 -17.80
N SER A 107 15.53 -11.91 -18.86
CA SER A 107 15.21 -11.22 -20.11
C SER A 107 13.93 -10.41 -19.94
N LEU A 108 14.04 -9.08 -19.99
CA LEU A 108 12.87 -8.20 -19.89
C LEU A 108 11.85 -8.46 -21.00
N LYS A 109 12.30 -8.86 -22.19
CA LYS A 109 11.40 -9.25 -23.29
C LYS A 109 10.59 -10.49 -22.92
N ALA A 110 11.21 -11.48 -22.27
CA ALA A 110 10.51 -12.68 -21.82
C ALA A 110 9.54 -12.36 -20.67
N ALA A 111 9.99 -11.59 -19.67
CA ALA A 111 9.19 -11.16 -18.52
C ALA A 111 7.93 -10.37 -18.92
N THR A 112 7.99 -9.59 -20.00
CA THR A 112 6.86 -8.77 -20.48
C THR A 112 6.01 -9.45 -21.56
N SER A 113 6.34 -10.68 -21.96
CA SER A 113 5.65 -11.44 -23.02
C SER A 113 5.08 -12.77 -22.49
N LEU A 114 4.79 -12.84 -21.20
CA LEU A 114 4.29 -14.06 -20.57
C LEU A 114 2.89 -14.44 -21.09
N PRO A 115 2.60 -15.73 -21.26
CA PRO A 115 1.28 -16.19 -21.71
C PRO A 115 0.21 -16.09 -20.61
N HIS A 116 0.63 -16.04 -19.34
CA HIS A 116 -0.24 -16.04 -18.17
C HIS A 116 0.24 -15.00 -17.16
N ARG A 117 -0.70 -14.48 -16.36
CA ARG A 117 -0.41 -13.51 -15.31
C ARG A 117 0.42 -14.18 -14.20
N PRO A 118 1.56 -13.60 -13.79
CA PRO A 118 2.36 -14.10 -12.67
C PRO A 118 1.59 -14.18 -11.35
N PRO A 119 1.97 -15.08 -10.42
CA PRO A 119 1.18 -15.44 -9.26
C PRO A 119 1.07 -14.33 -8.22
N LEU A 120 2.09 -13.47 -8.02
CA LEU A 120 1.99 -12.40 -7.02
C LEU A 120 0.95 -11.36 -7.42
N HIS A 121 0.59 -11.28 -8.70
CA HIS A 121 -0.48 -10.43 -9.20
C HIS A 121 -1.89 -11.03 -9.03
N CYS A 122 -2.03 -12.16 -8.32
CA CYS A 122 -3.31 -12.69 -7.87
C CYS A 122 -3.81 -11.90 -6.66
N SER A 123 -4.82 -11.03 -6.85
CA SER A 123 -5.37 -10.19 -5.77
C SER A 123 -5.96 -11.00 -4.61
N SER A 124 -6.40 -12.25 -4.85
CA SER A 124 -6.83 -13.15 -3.77
C SER A 124 -5.70 -13.52 -2.80
N LEU A 125 -4.42 -13.42 -3.22
CA LEU A 125 -3.29 -13.67 -2.32
C LEU A 125 -3.09 -12.58 -1.29
N ILE A 126 -3.52 -11.34 -1.56
CA ILE A 126 -3.33 -10.21 -0.64
C ILE A 126 -3.89 -10.52 0.76
N PRO A 127 -5.19 -10.84 0.93
CA PRO A 127 -5.72 -11.18 2.25
C PRO A 127 -5.01 -12.41 2.83
N VAL A 128 -4.75 -13.45 2.02
CA VAL A 128 -4.09 -14.68 2.49
C VAL A 128 -2.71 -14.38 3.09
N LEU A 129 -1.89 -13.59 2.41
CA LEU A 129 -0.56 -13.19 2.88
C LEU A 129 -0.64 -12.32 4.14
N CYS A 130 -1.55 -11.34 4.16
CA CYS A 130 -1.72 -10.45 5.32
C CYS A 130 -2.19 -11.23 6.57
N PHE A 131 -3.17 -12.12 6.42
CA PHE A 131 -3.65 -12.96 7.52
C PHE A 131 -2.59 -13.96 7.98
N SER A 132 -1.87 -14.59 7.04
CA SER A 132 -0.78 -15.52 7.36
C SER A 132 0.34 -14.82 8.13
N LEU A 133 0.76 -13.63 7.68
CA LEU A 133 1.76 -12.83 8.39
C LEU A 133 1.28 -12.46 9.79
N ARG A 134 0.01 -12.03 9.93
CA ARG A 134 -0.57 -11.72 11.24
C ARG A 134 -0.58 -12.95 12.16
N LEU A 135 -0.91 -14.13 11.64
CA LEU A 135 -0.89 -15.38 12.39
C LEU A 135 0.54 -15.74 12.84
N VAL A 136 1.53 -15.62 11.95
CA VAL A 136 2.95 -15.85 12.28
C VAL A 136 3.42 -14.91 13.39
N LEU A 137 3.10 -13.62 13.29
CA LEU A 137 3.44 -12.64 14.33
C LEU A 137 2.76 -12.95 15.67
N TRP A 138 1.52 -13.45 15.63
CA TRP A 138 0.80 -13.85 16.84
C TRP A 138 1.43 -15.10 17.49
N LEU A 139 1.69 -16.15 16.70
CA LEU A 139 2.33 -17.39 17.17
C LEU A 139 3.74 -17.13 17.72
N GLY A 140 4.50 -16.25 17.05
CA GLY A 140 5.84 -15.85 17.48
C GLY A 140 5.87 -14.85 18.64
N ARG A 141 4.72 -14.43 19.18
CA ARG A 141 4.61 -13.37 20.21
C ARG A 141 5.26 -12.04 19.81
N LEU A 142 5.34 -11.79 18.50
CA LEU A 142 5.88 -10.57 17.90
C LEU A 142 4.80 -9.55 17.56
N LYS A 143 3.52 -9.89 17.79
CA LYS A 143 2.35 -9.08 17.42
C LYS A 143 2.47 -7.63 17.89
N ASP A 144 2.95 -7.39 19.12
CA ASP A 144 3.00 -6.02 19.67
C ASP A 144 4.19 -5.22 19.11
N SER A 145 5.20 -5.93 18.60
CA SER A 145 6.40 -5.29 18.06
C SER A 145 6.32 -4.96 16.57
N TRP A 146 5.57 -5.75 15.82
CA TRP A 146 5.49 -5.68 14.36
C TRP A 146 4.04 -5.63 13.86
N CYS A 147 3.12 -5.12 14.68
CA CYS A 147 1.67 -5.06 14.38
C CYS A 147 1.35 -4.31 13.08
N SER A 148 2.22 -3.39 12.63
CA SER A 148 2.05 -2.64 11.39
C SER A 148 2.38 -3.43 10.13
N LEU A 149 3.19 -4.49 10.21
CA LEU A 149 3.68 -5.22 9.02
C LEU A 149 2.56 -5.79 8.12
N PRO A 150 1.49 -6.44 8.63
CA PRO A 150 0.41 -6.90 7.77
C PRO A 150 -0.29 -5.77 7.02
N TRP A 151 -0.39 -4.59 7.63
CA TRP A 151 -1.01 -3.41 7.01
C TRP A 151 -0.10 -2.75 5.98
N LEU A 152 1.20 -2.72 6.27
CA LEU A 152 2.24 -2.27 5.36
C LEU A 152 2.26 -3.14 4.10
N LEU A 153 2.23 -4.47 4.29
CA LEU A 153 2.12 -5.44 3.20
C LEU A 153 0.82 -5.22 2.41
N PHE A 154 -0.32 -5.09 3.10
CA PHE A 154 -1.61 -4.82 2.47
C PHE A 154 -1.56 -3.58 1.58
N ILE A 155 -1.08 -2.45 2.09
CA ILE A 155 -1.00 -1.19 1.32
C ILE A 155 -0.10 -1.37 0.10
N SER A 156 1.08 -1.96 0.27
CA SER A 156 2.05 -2.14 -0.81
C SER A 156 1.48 -2.99 -1.95
N LEU A 157 0.86 -4.12 -1.62
CA LEU A 157 0.26 -5.01 -2.62
C LEU A 157 -1.02 -4.43 -3.22
N ALA A 158 -1.91 -3.87 -2.40
CA ALA A 158 -3.18 -3.34 -2.86
C ALA A 158 -2.97 -2.19 -3.85
N THR A 159 -2.11 -1.22 -3.54
CA THR A 159 -1.86 -0.09 -4.46
C THR A 159 -1.24 -0.54 -5.77
N HIS A 160 -0.33 -1.52 -5.71
CA HIS A 160 0.24 -2.14 -6.91
C HIS A 160 -0.87 -2.74 -7.80
N HIS A 161 -1.70 -3.62 -7.22
CA HIS A 161 -2.77 -4.32 -7.96
C HIS A 161 -3.86 -3.37 -8.47
N ILE A 162 -4.20 -2.32 -7.72
CA ILE A 162 -5.22 -1.34 -8.12
C ILE A 162 -4.76 -0.57 -9.36
N ARG A 163 -3.51 -0.11 -9.40
CA ARG A 163 -2.95 0.57 -10.57
C ARG A 163 -2.91 -0.37 -11.78
N ASP A 164 -2.42 -1.58 -11.58
CA ASP A 164 -2.35 -2.59 -12.66
C ASP A 164 -3.72 -3.05 -13.16
N GLY A 165 -4.72 -3.01 -12.28
CA GLY A 165 -6.11 -3.33 -12.59
C GLY A 165 -6.72 -2.44 -13.65
N VAL A 166 -6.14 -1.27 -13.97
CA VAL A 166 -6.58 -0.42 -15.09
C VAL A 166 -6.47 -1.14 -16.43
N ARG A 167 -5.47 -2.02 -16.61
CA ARG A 167 -5.24 -2.73 -17.89
C ARG A 167 -6.05 -4.02 -17.99
N HIS A 168 -6.05 -4.83 -16.94
CA HIS A 168 -6.55 -6.22 -16.99
C HIS A 168 -7.57 -6.57 -15.90
N GLY A 169 -7.94 -5.62 -15.06
CA GLY A 169 -8.73 -5.89 -13.87
C GLY A 169 -7.94 -6.59 -12.76
N LEU A 170 -8.63 -6.89 -11.67
CA LEU A 170 -8.09 -7.64 -10.54
C LEU A 170 -8.27 -9.13 -10.80
N TRP A 171 -7.22 -9.92 -10.58
CA TRP A 171 -7.31 -11.37 -10.64
C TRP A 171 -7.76 -11.94 -9.29
N VAL A 172 -9.01 -12.38 -9.22
CA VAL A 172 -9.64 -12.94 -8.01
C VAL A 172 -9.78 -14.45 -8.18
N CYS A 173 -8.70 -15.20 -7.98
CA CYS A 173 -8.73 -16.67 -7.99
C CYS A 173 -9.63 -17.22 -6.86
N PRO A 174 -10.44 -18.27 -7.09
CA PRO A 174 -10.66 -19.01 -8.35
C PRO A 174 -11.76 -18.42 -9.26
N PHE A 175 -12.30 -17.25 -8.93
CA PHE A 175 -13.44 -16.62 -9.62
C PHE A 175 -13.09 -15.92 -10.94
N GLY A 176 -11.81 -15.80 -11.29
CA GLY A 176 -11.34 -15.22 -12.55
C GLY A 176 -10.90 -13.76 -12.42
N ASN A 177 -11.03 -12.97 -13.49
CA ASN A 177 -10.66 -11.55 -13.50
C ASN A 177 -11.90 -10.66 -13.40
N THR A 178 -11.79 -9.54 -12.69
CA THR A 178 -12.77 -8.46 -12.80
C THR A 178 -12.67 -7.78 -14.16
N THR A 179 -13.63 -6.92 -14.49
CA THR A 179 -13.44 -5.95 -15.56
C THR A 179 -12.27 -4.99 -15.24
N PRO A 180 -11.62 -4.41 -16.26
CA PRO A 180 -10.64 -3.35 -16.04
C PRO A 180 -11.20 -2.22 -15.17
N ILE A 181 -10.39 -1.76 -14.23
CA ILE A 181 -10.76 -0.67 -13.33
C ILE A 181 -10.80 0.63 -14.13
N SER A 182 -11.89 1.39 -14.00
CA SER A 182 -11.96 2.74 -14.57
C SER A 182 -10.80 3.59 -14.06
N TYR A 183 -10.16 4.35 -14.95
CA TYR A 183 -8.97 5.14 -14.60
C TYR A 183 -9.19 6.05 -13.38
N TRP A 184 -10.29 6.82 -13.37
CA TRP A 184 -10.61 7.69 -12.24
C TRP A 184 -10.97 6.92 -10.97
N LEU A 185 -11.50 5.70 -11.10
CA LEU A 185 -11.72 4.83 -9.95
C LEU A 185 -10.40 4.38 -9.35
N TYR A 186 -9.41 4.01 -10.16
CA TYR A 186 -8.05 3.69 -9.67
C TYR A 186 -7.44 4.88 -8.90
N VAL A 187 -7.47 6.09 -9.48
CA VAL A 187 -6.88 7.28 -8.85
C VAL A 187 -7.60 7.59 -7.54
N SER A 188 -8.93 7.51 -7.53
CA SER A 188 -9.75 7.76 -6.33
C SER A 188 -9.48 6.74 -5.23
N ILE A 189 -9.40 5.45 -5.58
CA ILE A 189 -9.07 4.39 -4.61
C ILE A 189 -7.66 4.62 -4.08
N THR A 190 -6.67 4.87 -4.94
CA THR A 190 -5.27 5.06 -4.51
C THR A 190 -5.11 6.26 -3.57
N ALA A 191 -5.82 7.36 -3.83
CA ALA A 191 -5.81 8.53 -2.96
C ALA A 191 -6.49 8.25 -1.60
N THR A 192 -7.59 7.49 -1.58
CA THR A 192 -8.40 7.30 -0.36
C THR A 192 -8.02 6.07 0.47
N LEU A 193 -7.41 5.06 -0.14
CA LEU A 193 -7.01 3.80 0.50
C LEU A 193 -6.10 3.98 1.73
N PRO A 194 -5.11 4.90 1.74
CA PRO A 194 -4.31 5.17 2.93
C PRO A 194 -5.16 5.55 4.15
N HIS A 195 -6.13 6.45 3.97
CA HIS A 195 -7.02 6.86 5.06
C HIS A 195 -7.91 5.72 5.53
N LEU A 196 -8.46 4.92 4.60
CA LEU A 196 -9.24 3.74 4.95
C LEU A 196 -8.40 2.74 5.76
N CYS A 197 -7.19 2.44 5.31
CA CYS A 197 -6.27 1.56 6.03
C CYS A 197 -5.95 2.10 7.44
N SER A 198 -5.70 3.40 7.53
CA SER A 198 -5.44 4.12 8.78
C SER A 198 -6.62 4.02 9.78
N VAL A 199 -7.86 4.15 9.29
CA VAL A 199 -9.09 3.93 10.09
C VAL A 199 -9.23 2.47 10.51
N LEU A 200 -8.97 1.51 9.62
CA LEU A 200 -9.06 0.08 9.95
C LEU A 200 -7.99 -0.36 10.95
N MET A 201 -6.77 0.17 10.85
CA MET A 201 -5.71 -0.05 11.84
C MET A 201 -6.13 0.47 13.22
N TYR A 202 -6.84 1.60 13.25
CA TYR A 202 -7.41 2.14 14.47
C TYR A 202 -8.52 1.24 15.04
N LEU A 203 -9.51 0.84 14.23
CA LEU A 203 -10.61 -0.04 14.66
C LEU A 203 -10.14 -1.43 15.14
N THR A 204 -8.99 -1.90 14.67
CA THR A 204 -8.39 -3.18 15.08
C THR A 204 -7.44 -3.05 16.27
N GLY A 205 -7.30 -1.86 16.87
CA GLY A 205 -6.40 -1.58 17.99
C GLY A 205 -4.91 -1.56 17.62
N THR A 206 -4.58 -1.68 16.33
CA THR A 206 -3.19 -1.66 15.84
C THR A 206 -2.54 -0.30 16.13
N ARG A 207 -3.30 0.79 15.99
CA ARG A 207 -2.78 2.14 16.26
C ARG A 207 -2.51 2.41 17.74
N ASP A 208 -3.33 1.87 18.63
CA ASP A 208 -3.13 2.05 20.07
C ASP A 208 -1.81 1.39 20.51
N VAL A 209 -1.52 0.19 19.96
CA VAL A 209 -0.24 -0.50 20.16
C VAL A 209 0.94 0.31 19.59
N ILE A 210 0.79 0.91 18.41
CA ILE A 210 1.82 1.77 17.82
C ILE A 210 2.06 3.03 18.66
N SER A 211 0.99 3.66 19.17
CA SER A 211 1.07 4.89 19.97
C SER A 211 1.72 4.64 21.34
N THR A 212 1.25 3.60 22.05
CA THR A 212 1.73 3.25 23.41
C THR A 212 3.18 2.79 23.44
N LYS A 213 3.66 2.06 22.43
CA LYS A 213 5.05 1.59 22.33
C LYS A 213 6.06 2.74 22.13
N HIS A 214 5.62 3.91 21.67
CA HIS A 214 6.51 5.02 21.30
C HIS A 214 6.42 6.25 22.23
N GLY A 215 5.77 6.11 23.39
CA GLY A 215 5.92 7.07 24.48
C GLY A 215 5.44 8.48 24.12
N ILE A 216 4.23 8.60 23.58
CA ILE A 216 3.46 9.82 23.83
C ILE A 216 2.57 9.50 25.02
N ALA A 217 3.08 9.76 26.22
CA ALA A 217 2.20 10.27 27.26
C ALA A 217 1.59 11.54 26.67
N ILE A 218 0.29 11.51 26.36
CA ILE A 218 -0.45 12.75 26.18
C ILE A 218 -0.67 13.26 27.61
N ASP A 219 0.36 13.87 28.18
CA ASP A 219 0.17 14.86 29.24
C ASP A 219 -0.31 16.13 28.54
N ILE A 220 -1.63 16.34 28.53
CA ILE A 220 -2.34 17.58 28.95
C ILE A 220 -3.72 17.18 29.46
#